data_AF-A0A2E2QNF0-F1
#
_entry.id   AF-A0A2E2QNF0-F1
#
_cell.length_a   1.000
_cell.length_b   1.000
_cell.length_c   1.000
_cell.angle_alpha   90.00
_cell.angle_beta   90.00
_cell.angle_gamma   90.00
#
_symmetry.space_group_name_H-M   'P 1'
#
loop_
_entity.id
_entity.type
_entity.pdbx_description
1 polymer ?
#
loop_
_entity_poly.entity_id
_entity_poly.type
_entity_poly.pdbx_seq_one_letter_code
_entity_poly.pdbx_strand_id
1 'polypeptide(L)' 'MMSFQPKNPAVKWVEDRLPITGMLHHALYEYPTPKNLSYWWTFGSLAGVMLVGQIVTGIVLAMHYTPHVDMAFTS' A
#
# COMPACT_ATOMS: atom_id res chain seq x y z
N MET A 1 9.26 -13.79 -18.28
CA MET A 1 7.85 -14.11 -18.60
C MET A 1 6.98 -13.19 -17.74
N MET A 2 6.99 -11.87 -18.02
CA MET A 2 6.02 -10.93 -17.47
C MET A 2 4.93 -10.78 -18.54
N SER A 3 3.72 -11.22 -18.25
CA SER A 3 2.56 -11.19 -19.17
C SER A 3 1.96 -9.80 -19.34
N PHE A 4 2.44 -8.80 -18.60
CA PHE A 4 1.95 -7.43 -18.70
C PHE A 4 2.44 -6.76 -19.99
N GLN A 5 1.52 -6.52 -20.92
CA GLN A 5 1.79 -5.80 -22.18
C GLN A 5 1.05 -4.45 -22.15
N PRO A 6 1.74 -3.34 -21.84
CA PRO A 6 1.10 -2.03 -21.77
C PRO A 6 0.66 -1.57 -23.16
N LYS A 7 -0.64 -1.33 -23.33
CA LYS A 7 -1.22 -0.82 -24.57
C LYS A 7 -0.93 0.68 -24.80
N ASN A 8 -0.68 1.44 -23.74
CA ASN A 8 -0.41 2.87 -23.80
C ASN A 8 1.10 3.14 -24.02
N PRO A 9 1.49 3.94 -25.04
CA PRO A 9 2.91 4.23 -25.34
C PRO A 9 3.67 4.86 -24.17
N ALA A 10 3.01 5.68 -23.34
CA ALA A 10 3.67 6.28 -22.17
C ALA A 10 4.00 5.23 -21.10
N VAL A 11 3.09 4.29 -20.86
CA VAL A 11 3.29 3.18 -19.91
C VAL A 11 4.34 2.21 -20.44
N LYS A 12 4.36 1.96 -21.76
CA LYS A 12 5.39 1.15 -22.40
C LYS A 12 6.79 1.75 -22.22
N TRP A 13 6.94 3.06 -22.42
CA TRP A 13 8.20 3.77 -22.22
C TRP A 13 8.72 3.69 -20.78
N VAL A 14 7.80 3.72 -19.80
CA VAL A 14 8.15 3.55 -18.36
C VAL A 14 8.57 2.11 -18.10
N GLU A 15 7.77 1.14 -18.55
CA GLU A 15 8.04 -0.29 -18.36
C GLU A 15 9.38 -0.72 -18.97
N ASP A 16 9.73 -0.18 -20.14
CA ASP A 16 11.01 -0.46 -20.82
C ASP A 16 12.23 0.06 -20.03
N ARG A 17 12.07 1.11 -19.22
CA ARG A 17 13.15 1.67 -18.37
C ARG A 17 13.17 1.08 -16.97
N LEU A 18 12.00 0.92 -16.39
CA LEU A 18 11.79 0.43 -15.04
C LEU A 18 10.44 -0.29 -14.98
N PRO A 19 10.43 -1.64 -14.90
CA PRO A 19 9.21 -2.44 -15.02
C PRO A 19 8.38 -2.44 -13.73
N ILE A 20 8.00 -1.25 -13.24
CA ILE A 20 7.18 -1.10 -12.03
C ILE A 20 5.79 -1.67 -12.29
N THR A 21 5.22 -1.37 -13.46
CA THR A 21 3.81 -1.72 -13.73
C THR A 21 3.64 -3.21 -13.95
N GLY A 22 4.58 -3.86 -14.66
CA GLY A 22 4.59 -5.31 -14.80
C GLY A 22 4.85 -6.04 -13.48
N MET A 23 5.73 -5.50 -12.63
CA MET A 23 5.99 -6.07 -11.29
C MET A 23 4.75 -5.99 -10.39
N LEU A 24 4.09 -4.84 -10.33
CA LEU A 24 2.86 -4.67 -9.55
C LEU A 24 1.73 -5.57 -10.07
N HIS A 25 1.57 -5.66 -11.39
CA HIS A 25 0.56 -6.52 -11.99
C HIS A 25 0.78 -7.98 -11.61
N HIS A 26 2.02 -8.44 -11.69
CA HIS A 26 2.37 -9.81 -11.33
C HIS A 26 2.13 -10.09 -9.85
N ALA A 27 2.61 -9.22 -8.96
CA ALA A 27 2.53 -9.41 -7.52
C ALA A 27 1.09 -9.35 -6.97
N LEU A 28 0.24 -8.51 -7.55
CA LEU A 28 -1.11 -8.28 -7.03
C LEU A 28 -2.18 -9.13 -7.72
N TYR A 29 -2.04 -9.41 -9.03
CA TYR A 29 -3.10 -10.03 -9.82
C TYR A 29 -2.75 -11.41 -10.35
N GLU A 30 -1.50 -11.66 -10.73
CA GLU A 30 -1.10 -12.94 -11.33
C GLU A 30 -0.57 -13.94 -10.31
N TYR A 31 -0.33 -13.49 -9.06
CA TYR A 31 0.18 -14.36 -8.01
C TYR A 31 -0.85 -15.47 -7.69
N PRO A 32 -0.51 -16.75 -7.93
CA PRO A 32 -1.45 -17.84 -7.71
C PRO A 32 -1.63 -18.10 -6.21
N THR A 33 -2.77 -17.70 -5.66
CA THR A 33 -3.13 -17.99 -4.27
C THR A 33 -3.91 -19.30 -4.16
N PRO A 34 -3.64 -20.16 -3.15
CA PRO A 34 -4.39 -21.39 -2.95
C PRO A 34 -5.88 -21.12 -2.70
N LYS A 35 -6.77 -22.01 -3.13
CA LYS A 35 -8.23 -21.78 -3.00
C LYS A 35 -8.78 -22.05 -1.59
N ASN A 36 -7.99 -22.65 -0.71
CA ASN A 36 -8.41 -23.10 0.63
C ASN A 36 -7.88 -22.23 1.78
N LEU A 37 -7.72 -20.92 1.56
CA LEU A 37 -7.29 -19.99 2.61
C LEU A 37 -8.33 -19.94 3.75
N SER A 38 -7.85 -19.99 4.99
CA SER A 38 -8.67 -19.72 6.16
C SER A 38 -8.87 -18.22 6.36
N TYR A 39 -9.90 -17.85 7.14
CA TYR A 39 -10.20 -16.45 7.45
C TYR A 39 -9.03 -15.72 8.13
N TRP A 40 -8.16 -16.45 8.85
CA TRP A 40 -6.97 -15.90 9.50
C TRP A 40 -6.02 -15.18 8.56
N TRP A 41 -6.00 -15.57 7.28
CA TRP A 41 -5.12 -14.95 6.28
C TRP A 41 -5.54 -13.51 5.92
N THR A 42 -6.77 -13.12 6.23
CA THR A 42 -7.26 -11.74 6.01
C THR A 42 -6.71 -10.73 7.02
N PHE A 43 -6.22 -11.18 8.18
CA PHE A 43 -5.66 -10.27 9.18
C PHE A 43 -4.39 -9.57 8.71
N GLY A 44 -3.62 -10.18 7.81
CA GLY A 44 -2.43 -9.55 7.23
C GLY A 44 -2.78 -8.30 6.40
N SER A 45 -3.74 -8.42 5.48
CA SER A 45 -4.19 -7.26 4.69
C SER A 45 -4.92 -6.23 5.55
N LEU A 46 -5.71 -6.68 6.53
CA LEU A 46 -6.36 -5.81 7.48
C LEU A 46 -5.34 -4.98 8.29
N ALA A 47 -4.25 -5.59 8.76
CA ALA A 47 -3.18 -4.88 9.46
C ALA A 47 -2.51 -3.83 8.56
N GLY A 48 -2.31 -4.14 7.27
CA GLY A 48 -1.82 -3.17 6.29
C GLY A 48 -2.75 -1.96 6.13
N VAL A 49 -4.07 -2.19 6.05
CA VAL A 49 -5.07 -1.10 6.00
C VAL A 49 -5.04 -0.28 7.29
N MET A 50 -4.98 -0.92 8.46
CA MET A 50 -4.87 -0.23 9.74
C MET A 50 -3.61 0.62 9.83
N LEU A 51 -2.47 0.12 9.35
CA LEU A 51 -1.21 0.86 9.32
C LEU A 51 -1.32 2.13 8.49
N VAL A 52 -1.86 2.05 7.28
CA VAL A 52 -2.07 3.23 6.42
C VAL A 52 -3.00 4.21 7.11
N GLY A 53 -4.09 3.73 7.72
CA GLY A 53 -5.01 4.55 8.50
C GLY A 53 -4.30 5.29 9.63
N GLN A 54 -3.52 4.59 10.45
CA GLN A 54 -2.76 5.15 11.58
C GLN A 54 -1.71 6.17 11.13
N ILE A 55 -1.04 5.96 9.99
CA ILE A 55 -0.09 6.94 9.45
C ILE A 55 -0.82 8.23 9.05
N VAL A 56 -1.93 8.10 8.31
CA VAL A 56 -2.68 9.28 7.84
C VAL A 56 -3.29 10.04 9.02
N THR A 57 -3.98 9.35 9.94
CA THR A 57 -4.56 10.00 11.12
C THR A 57 -3.48 10.53 12.06
N GLY A 58 -2.37 9.81 12.22
CA GLY A 58 -1.22 10.24 13.00
C GLY A 58 -0.59 11.52 12.48
N ILE A 59 -0.49 11.70 11.15
CA ILE A 59 -0.03 12.96 10.54
C ILE A 59 -1.00 14.10 10.87
N VAL A 60 -2.32 13.87 10.77
CA VAL A 60 -3.33 14.89 11.10
C VAL A 60 -3.27 15.27 12.58
N LEU A 61 -3.13 14.28 13.47
CA LEU A 61 -2.95 14.48 14.90
C LEU A 61 -1.67 15.28 15.18
N ALA A 62 -0.55 14.94 14.54
CA ALA A 62 0.72 15.63 14.73
C ALA A 62 0.68 17.11 14.30
N MET A 63 -0.22 17.49 13.36
CA MET A 63 -0.41 18.89 12.97
C MET A 63 -1.14 19.73 14.04
N HIS A 64 -1.93 19.10 14.91
CA HIS A 64 -2.74 19.78 15.93
C HIS A 64 -2.23 19.54 17.36
N TYR A 65 -1.41 18.51 17.56
CA TYR A 65 -0.83 18.15 18.85
C TYR A 65 0.38 19.02 19.19
N THR A 66 0.44 19.52 20.42
CA THR A 66 1.62 20.25 20.92
C THR A 66 2.46 19.33 21.82
N PRO A 67 3.69 18.97 21.43
CA PRO A 67 4.52 18.03 22.19
C PRO A 67 5.23 18.72 23.36
N HIS A 68 4.47 19.26 24.31
CA HIS A 68 4.98 19.89 25.54
C HIS A 68 4.20 19.41 26.75
N VAL A 69 4.86 19.16 27.88
CA VAL A 69 4.26 18.53 29.08
C VAL A 69 3.01 19.28 29.57
N ASP A 70 3.05 20.61 29.54
CA ASP A 70 1.94 21.47 30.00
C ASP A 70 0.79 21.62 28.99
N MET A 71 1.02 21.34 27.70
CA MET A 71 0.06 21.60 26.61
C MET A 71 -0.41 20.33 25.91
N ALA A 72 0.20 19.18 26.18
CA ALA A 72 -0.12 17.90 25.53
C ALA A 72 -1.56 17.42 25.75
N PHE A 73 -2.19 17.81 26.87
CA PHE A 73 -3.57 17.42 27.15
C PHE A 73 -4.59 18.45 26.64
N THR A 74 -4.19 19.70 26.49
CA THR A 74 -5.07 20.83 26.14
C THR A 74 -4.99 21.22 24.67
N SER A 75 -4.07 20.64 23.91
CA SER A 75 -3.93 20.77 22.46
C SER A 75 -5.01 20.04 21.68
#